data_AF-A0A421JC17-F1
#
_entry.id   AF-A0A421JC17-F1
#
_cell.length_a   1.000
_cell.length_b   1.000
_cell.length_c   1.000
_cell.angle_alpha   90.00
_cell.angle_beta   90.00
_cell.angle_gamma   90.00
#
_symmetry.space_group_name_H-M   'P 1'
#
loop_
_entity.id
_entity.type
_entity.pdbx_description
1 polymer ?
#
loop_
_entity_poly.entity_id
_entity_poly.type
_entity_poly.pdbx_seq_one_letter_code
_entity_poly.pdbx_strand_id
1 'polypeptide(L)'
;MSSPPFINRLIVGTLAVAAGGWVFWDTGKDFEFIKYTPHTPEEIERRKREHQGLSIKHLETCTLDYTPEAKARLEKLVRERNQKEAQEKEV
;
A
#
# COMPACT_ATOMS: atom_id res chain seq x y z
N MET A 1 -19.67 5.27 -38.36
CA MET A 1 -19.16 4.51 -37.19
C MET A 1 -20.34 4.23 -36.27
N SER A 2 -20.76 2.97 -36.16
CA SER A 2 -21.83 2.58 -35.23
C SER A 2 -21.27 2.62 -33.82
N SER A 3 -21.63 3.64 -33.05
CA SER A 3 -21.28 3.72 -31.64
C SER A 3 -21.86 2.49 -30.94
N PRO A 4 -21.06 1.74 -30.16
CA PRO A 4 -21.59 0.61 -29.42
C PRO A 4 -22.76 1.07 -28.54
N PRO A 5 -23.86 0.29 -28.46
CA PRO A 5 -25.04 0.69 -27.71
C PRO A 5 -24.67 1.07 -26.28
N PHE A 6 -25.30 2.12 -25.75
CA PHE A 6 -24.96 2.75 -24.48
C PHE A 6 -24.86 1.76 -23.30
N ILE A 7 -25.65 0.69 -23.35
CA ILE A 7 -25.64 -0.44 -22.41
C ILE A 7 -24.26 -1.10 -22.30
N ASN A 8 -23.55 -1.28 -23.43
CA ASN A 8 -22.22 -1.89 -23.43
C ASN A 8 -21.20 -1.00 -22.73
N ARG A 9 -21.29 0.33 -22.89
CA ARG A 9 -20.42 1.28 -22.19
C ARG A 9 -20.65 1.27 -20.68
N LEU A 10 -21.90 1.15 -20.26
CA LEU A 10 -22.26 1.00 -18.85
C LEU A 10 -21.65 -0.27 -18.26
N ILE A 11 -21.87 -1.43 -18.89
CA ILE A 11 -21.35 -2.72 -18.42
C ILE A 11 -19.82 -2.71 -18.31
N VAL A 12 -19.13 -2.24 -19.35
CA VAL A 12 -17.66 -2.14 -19.34
C VAL A 12 -17.18 -1.16 -18.27
N GLY A 13 -17.88 -0.05 -18.08
CA GLY A 13 -17.61 0.92 -17.01
C GLY A 13 -17.71 0.28 -15.62
N THR A 14 -18.79 -0.45 -15.33
CA THR A 14 -18.97 -1.10 -14.02
C THR A 14 -17.90 -2.17 -13.77
N LEU A 15 -17.55 -2.95 -14.79
CA LEU A 15 -16.47 -3.94 -14.69
C LEU A 15 -15.12 -3.28 -14.43
N ALA A 16 -14.82 -2.16 -15.09
CA ALA A 16 -13.58 -1.42 -14.89
C ALA A 16 -13.48 -0.84 -13.47
N VAL A 17 -14.58 -0.28 -12.93
CA VAL A 17 -14.61 0.23 -11.54
C VAL A 17 -14.45 -0.91 -10.54
N ALA A 18 -15.12 -2.04 -10.75
CA ALA A 18 -15.00 -3.20 -9.87
C ALA A 18 -13.57 -3.78 -9.88
N ALA A 19 -12.97 -3.92 -11.06
CA ALA A 19 -11.60 -4.39 -11.21
C ALA A 19 -10.60 -3.40 -10.59
N GLY A 20 -10.76 -2.11 -10.84
CA GLY A 20 -9.92 -1.06 -10.24
C GLY A 20 -10.02 -1.03 -8.72
N GLY A 21 -11.23 -1.16 -8.17
CA GLY A 21 -11.46 -1.22 -6.73
C GLY A 21 -10.83 -2.46 -6.08
N TRP A 22 -10.88 -3.61 -6.76
CA TRP A 22 -10.24 -4.84 -6.27
C TRP A 22 -8.72 -4.70 -6.25
N VAL A 23 -8.10 -4.20 -7.32
CA VAL A 23 -6.65 -3.96 -7.38
C VAL A 23 -6.22 -2.93 -6.34
N PHE A 24 -6.99 -1.85 -6.17
CA PHE A 24 -6.71 -0.84 -5.16
C PHE A 24 -6.77 -1.42 -3.74
N TRP A 25 -7.74 -2.30 -3.46
CA TRP A 25 -7.87 -2.97 -2.16
C TRP A 25 -6.71 -3.95 -1.90
N ASP A 26 -6.31 -4.72 -2.92
CA ASP A 26 -5.21 -5.65 -2.83
C ASP A 26 -3.88 -4.92 -2.59
N THR A 27 -3.61 -3.90 -3.41
CA THR A 27 -2.39 -3.08 -3.29
C THR A 27 -2.40 -2.24 -2.01
N GLY A 28 -3.56 -1.73 -1.60
CA GLY A 28 -3.69 -0.90 -0.41
C GLY A 28 -3.37 -1.65 0.88
N LYS A 29 -3.67 -2.96 0.97
CA LYS A 29 -3.31 -3.77 2.14
C LYS A 29 -1.81 -3.88 2.39
N ASP A 30 -1.00 -3.73 1.35
CA ASP A 30 0.44 -3.90 1.46
C ASP A 30 1.16 -2.62 1.91
N PHE A 31 0.44 -1.50 2.05
CA PHE A 31 0.99 -0.20 2.46
C PHE A 31 0.60 0.19 3.88
N GLU A 32 1.60 0.64 4.65
CA GLU A 32 1.40 1.17 5.99
C GLU A 32 1.02 2.66 5.88
N PHE A 33 -0.27 2.95 5.70
CA PHE A 33 -0.75 4.33 5.48
C PHE A 33 -0.56 5.26 6.69
N ILE A 34 -0.41 4.70 7.90
CA ILE A 34 -0.22 5.46 9.13
C ILE A 34 0.82 4.74 9.99
N LYS A 35 2.05 5.22 9.98
CA LYS A 35 3.11 4.76 10.88
C LYS A 35 2.86 5.33 12.28
N TYR A 36 2.03 4.65 13.06
CA TYR A 36 1.75 5.05 14.44
C TYR A 36 2.95 4.71 15.33
N THR A 37 3.81 5.70 15.57
CA THR A 37 4.84 5.61 16.61
C THR A 37 4.24 6.08 17.93
N PRO A 38 4.04 5.20 18.93
CA PRO A 38 3.51 5.61 20.24
C PRO A 38 4.47 6.59 20.91
N HIS A 39 3.93 7.71 21.42
CA HIS A 39 4.70 8.68 22.18
C HIS A 39 5.15 8.08 23.51
N THR A 40 6.37 8.39 23.92
CA THR A 40 6.90 7.98 25.23
C THR A 40 6.13 8.67 26.36
N PRO A 41 6.06 8.08 27.57
CA PRO A 41 5.30 8.65 28.69
C PRO A 41 5.75 10.07 29.07
N GLU A 42 7.04 10.34 28.96
CA GLU A 42 7.63 11.67 29.22
C GLU A 42 7.15 12.72 28.19
N GLU A 43 7.00 12.36 26.92
CA GLU A 43 6.46 13.24 25.88
C GLU A 43 4.97 13.53 26.08
N ILE A 44 4.21 12.55 26.58
CA ILE A 44 2.78 12.72 26.87
C ILE A 44 2.59 13.72 28.01
N GLU A 45 3.38 13.62 29.08
CA GLU A 45 3.33 14.57 30.19
C GLU A 45 3.77 15.97 29.78
N ARG A 46 4.79 16.11 28.92
CA ARG A 46 5.20 17.40 28.37
C ARG A 46 4.09 18.03 27.53
N ARG A 47 3.46 17.27 26.62
CA ARG A 47 2.35 17.77 25.78
C ARG A 47 1.13 18.18 26.60
N LYS A 48 0.83 17.47 27.68
CA LYS A 48 -0.23 17.86 28.63
C LYS A 48 0.09 19.20 29.31
N ARG A 49 1.33 19.41 29.75
CA ARG A 49 1.77 20.70 30.34
C ARG A 49 1.74 21.84 29.33
N GLU A 50 2.15 21.58 28.09
CA GLU A 50 2.25 22.57 27.00
C GLU A 50 0.95 22.77 26.22
N HIS A 51 -0.13 22.04 26.56
CA HIS A 51 -1.44 22.10 25.88
C HIS A 51 -1.35 21.89 24.36
N GLN A 52 -0.39 21.07 23.92
CA GLN A 52 -0.25 20.71 22.51
C GLN A 52 -1.34 19.70 22.14
N GLY A 53 -2.27 20.13 21.27
CA GLY A 53 -3.32 19.28 20.73
C GLY A 53 -2.83 18.28 19.67
N LEU A 54 -3.78 17.67 18.96
CA LEU A 54 -3.50 16.76 17.84
C LEU A 54 -2.84 17.55 16.69
N SER A 55 -1.56 17.25 16.45
CA SER A 55 -0.80 17.83 15.34
C SER A 55 -0.49 16.72 14.33
N ILE A 56 -1.17 16.75 13.19
CA ILE A 56 -0.87 15.89 12.05
C ILE A 56 0.21 16.61 11.25
N LYS A 57 1.46 16.18 11.42
CA LYS A 57 2.60 16.70 10.64
C LYS A 57 2.81 15.83 9.42
N HIS A 58 2.76 16.44 8.24
CA HIS A 58 3.19 15.79 7.01
C HIS A 58 4.72 15.80 7.01
N LEU A 59 5.33 14.70 7.46
CA LEU A 59 6.78 14.54 7.43
C LEU A 59 7.19 14.18 6.00
N GLU A 60 8.09 14.96 5.39
CA GLU A 60 8.58 14.72 4.02
C GLU A 60 9.31 13.36 3.88
N THR A 61 9.70 12.74 5.01
CA THR A 61 10.28 11.40 5.11
C THR A 61 9.26 10.27 5.28
N CYS A 62 7.96 10.56 5.29
CA CYS A 62 6.92 9.52 5.23
C CYS A 62 6.77 8.98 3.81
N THR A 63 7.82 8.33 3.30
CA THR A 63 7.67 7.42 2.17
C THR A 63 6.72 6.30 2.59
N LEU A 64 5.77 5.96 1.70
CA LEU A 64 4.81 4.88 1.90
C LEU A 64 5.59 3.57 2.12
N ASP A 65 5.79 3.18 3.38
CA ASP A 65 6.53 1.97 3.72
C ASP A 65 5.63 0.75 3.45
N TYR A 66 6.19 -0.29 2.82
CA TYR A 66 5.54 -1.59 2.76
C TYR A 66 5.44 -2.18 4.17
N THR A 67 4.30 -2.81 4.46
CA THR A 67 4.10 -3.55 5.70
C THR A 67 5.18 -4.64 5.85
N PRO A 68 5.57 -5.02 7.08
CA PRO A 68 6.56 -6.07 7.29
C PRO A 68 6.15 -7.41 6.65
N GLU A 69 4.85 -7.71 6.60
CA GLU A 69 4.32 -8.89 5.92
C GLU A 69 4.47 -8.83 4.40
N ALA A 70 4.25 -7.66 3.79
CA ALA A 70 4.45 -7.46 2.35
C ALA A 70 5.94 -7.55 1.97
N LYS A 71 6.83 -7.01 2.80
CA LYS A 71 8.29 -7.16 2.62
C LYS A 71 8.72 -8.63 2.64
N ALA A 72 8.21 -9.43 3.58
CA ALA A 72 8.52 -10.86 3.65
C ALA A 72 7.98 -11.64 2.44
N ARG A 73 6.77 -11.31 1.96
CA ARG A 73 6.21 -11.90 0.73
C ARG A 73 7.05 -11.56 -0.51
N LEU A 74 7.45 -10.30 -0.66
CA LEU A 74 8.31 -9.85 -1.76
C LEU A 74 9.69 -10.51 -1.71
N GLU A 75 10.32 -10.60 -0.54
CA GLU A 75 11.61 -11.26 -0.39
C GLU A 75 11.55 -12.73 -0.81
N LYS A 76 10.48 -13.44 -0.43
CA LYS A 76 10.25 -14.83 -0.85
C LYS A 76 10.13 -14.95 -2.37
N LEU A 77 9.32 -14.09 -3.00
CA LEU A 77 9.13 -14.10 -4.46
C LEU A 77 10.43 -13.79 -5.22
N VAL A 78 11.22 -12.85 -4.74
CA VAL A 78 12.53 -12.52 -5.33
C VAL A 78 13.50 -13.69 -5.17
N ARG A 79 13.51 -14.35 -4.00
CA ARG A 79 14.37 -15.52 -3.76
C ARG A 79 14.01 -16.69 -4.69
N GLU A 80 12.72 -16.98 -4.84
CA GLU A 80 12.24 -18.03 -5.75
C GLU A 80 12.55 -17.73 -7.22
N ARG A 81 12.46 -16.46 -7.64
CA ARG A 81 12.83 -16.04 -8.99
C ARG A 81 14.33 -16.21 -9.26
N ASN A 82 15.18 -15.76 -8.33
CA ASN A 82 16.63 -15.88 -8.48
C ASN A 82 17.09 -17.34 -8.54
N GLN A 83 16.44 -18.23 -7.79
CA GLN A 83 16.73 -19.66 -7.82
C GLN A 83 16.36 -20.31 -9.16
N LYS A 84 15.23 -19.92 -9.76
CA LYS A 84 14.83 -20.38 -11.09
C LYS A 84 15.79 -19.88 -12.17
N GLU A 85 16.15 -18.59 -12.13
CA GLU A 85 17.12 -18.01 -13.08
C GLU A 85 18.52 -18.61 -12.93
N ALA A 86 18.91 -19.08 -11.74
CA ALA A 86 20.17 -19.79 -11.53
C ALA A 86 20.12 -21.21 -12.11
N GLN A 87 19.03 -21.96 -11.90
CA GLN A 87 18.86 -23.31 -12.48
C GLN A 87 18.80 -23.27 -14.01
N GLU A 88 18.21 -22.24 -14.59
CA GLU A 88 18.07 -22.09 -16.05
C GLU A 88 19.40 -21.68 -16.72
N LYS A 89 20.38 -21.17 -15.95
CA LYS A 89 21.74 -20.87 -16.44
C LYS A 89 22.73 -22.02 -16.29
N GLU A 90 22.38 -23.04 -15.50
CA GLU A 90 23.20 -24.25 -15.29
C GLU A 90 22.81 -25.40 -16.26
N VAL A 91 21.82 -25.19 -17.14
CA VAL A 91 21.43 -26.09 -18.25
C VAL A 91 21.93 -25.51 -19.57
#